data_AF-A0A7S0K5C0-F1
#
_entry.id   AF-A0A7S0K5C0-F1
#
_cell.length_a   1.000
_cell.length_b   1.000
_cell.length_c   1.000
_cell.angle_alpha   90.00
_cell.angle_beta   90.00
_cell.angle_gamma   90.00
#
_symmetry.space_group_name_H-M   'P 1'
#
loop_
_entity.id
_entity.type
_entity.pdbx_description
1 polymer ?
#
loop_
_entity_poly.entity_id
_entity_poly.type
_entity_poly.pdbx_seq_one_letter_code
_entity_poly.pdbx_strand_id
1 'polypeptide(L)'
;IGVSYFKGGFGQCGGDAFDAAPSVIQDLVFAPVEWPRLPNATRLAVVAQAGAAAATMLETMSAARGALASEQVCVAMGFDWSLVVDSTFDNIWSAAGTLLQMATTEGWMDVLHAGIDSRGSGMQPQRDFSPAWALFFVAFIVVGDFFVLNLF
;
A
#
# COMPACT_ATOMS: atom_id res chain seq x y z
N ILE A 1 -4.82 -8.03 15.77
CA ILE A 1 -4.18 -6.70 15.60
C ILE A 1 -3.45 -6.60 14.27
N GLY A 2 -2.48 -7.48 13.95
CA GLY A 2 -1.80 -7.46 12.64
C GLY A 2 -2.75 -7.52 11.43
N VAL A 3 -3.63 -8.53 11.38
CA VAL A 3 -4.62 -8.71 10.28
C VAL A 3 -5.60 -7.54 10.14
N SER A 4 -5.94 -6.86 11.24
CA SER A 4 -6.88 -5.72 11.15
C SER A 4 -6.21 -4.44 10.65
N TYR A 5 -4.91 -4.28 10.91
CA TYR A 5 -4.18 -3.05 10.57
C TYR A 5 -3.55 -3.14 9.18
N PHE A 6 -2.90 -4.26 8.85
CA PHE A 6 -2.15 -4.44 7.60
C PHE A 6 -2.98 -4.98 6.43
N LYS A 7 -4.28 -5.20 6.62
CA LYS A 7 -5.16 -5.66 5.55
C LYS A 7 -5.19 -4.65 4.39
N GLY A 8 -4.88 -5.11 3.20
CA GLY A 8 -4.78 -4.30 1.99
C GLY A 8 -3.69 -3.23 2.05
N GLY A 9 -2.80 -3.28 3.04
CA GLY A 9 -1.84 -2.21 3.32
C GLY A 9 -0.48 -2.39 2.65
N PHE A 10 -0.24 -3.51 1.98
CA PHE A 10 1.03 -3.90 1.37
C PHE A 10 1.02 -3.79 -0.16
N GLY A 11 -0.03 -3.21 -0.72
CA GLY A 11 -0.10 -2.90 -2.14
C GLY A 11 0.58 -1.57 -2.45
N GLN A 12 1.13 -1.46 -3.65
CA GLN A 12 1.66 -0.21 -4.19
C GLN A 12 1.32 -0.10 -5.67
N CYS A 13 1.10 1.14 -6.12
CA CYS A 13 1.19 1.52 -7.51
C CYS A 13 2.67 1.57 -7.88
N GLY A 14 3.04 0.89 -8.96
CA GLY A 14 4.44 0.85 -9.39
C GLY A 14 4.60 0.42 -10.84
N GLY A 15 5.86 0.29 -11.25
CA GLY A 15 6.27 -0.12 -12.59
C GLY A 15 6.65 1.03 -13.50
N ASP A 16 7.30 0.70 -14.62
CA ASP A 16 7.93 1.67 -15.53
C ASP A 16 6.98 2.77 -16.01
N ALA A 17 5.70 2.43 -16.22
CA ALA A 17 4.69 3.38 -16.65
C ALA A 17 4.36 4.43 -15.57
N PHE A 18 4.33 4.02 -14.30
CA PHE A 18 4.10 4.91 -13.16
C PHE A 18 5.34 5.77 -12.88
N ASP A 19 6.53 5.18 -12.96
CA ASP A 19 7.80 5.89 -12.74
C ASP A 19 8.07 6.93 -13.85
N ALA A 20 7.61 6.66 -15.07
CA ALA A 20 7.65 7.59 -16.20
C ALA A 20 6.53 8.65 -16.19
N ALA A 21 5.53 8.53 -15.30
CA ALA A 21 4.42 9.46 -15.24
C ALA A 21 4.87 10.85 -14.73
N PRO A 22 4.17 11.94 -15.09
CA PRO A 22 4.46 13.26 -14.55
C PRO A 22 4.36 13.28 -13.01
N SER A 23 5.22 14.05 -12.34
CA SER A 23 5.23 14.14 -10.86
C SER A 23 3.87 14.50 -10.27
N VAL A 24 3.08 15.32 -10.96
CA VAL A 24 1.70 15.68 -10.57
C VAL A 24 0.80 14.46 -10.43
N ILE A 25 0.99 13.44 -11.27
CA ILE A 25 0.23 12.19 -11.24
C ILE A 25 0.73 11.29 -10.12
N GLN A 26 2.05 11.20 -9.94
CA GLN A 26 2.64 10.47 -8.82
C GLN A 26 2.15 11.05 -7.48
N ASP A 27 2.21 12.37 -7.31
CA ASP A 27 1.72 13.07 -6.12
C ASP A 27 0.22 12.81 -5.87
N LEU A 28 -0.59 12.73 -6.93
CA LEU A 28 -2.02 12.42 -6.81
C LEU A 28 -2.27 10.98 -6.34
N VAL A 29 -1.43 10.02 -6.74
CA VAL A 29 -1.50 8.64 -6.23
C VAL A 29 -1.05 8.58 -4.77
N PHE A 30 0.02 9.29 -4.39
CA PHE A 30 0.51 9.33 -3.01
C PHE A 30 -0.46 10.03 -2.04
N ALA A 31 -1.14 11.08 -2.49
CA ALA A 31 -2.07 11.86 -1.70
C ALA A 31 -3.37 12.09 -2.50
N PRO A 32 -4.28 11.10 -2.52
CA PRO A 32 -5.54 11.23 -3.25
C PRO A 32 -6.40 12.34 -2.66
N VAL A 33 -6.79 13.28 -3.51
CA VAL A 33 -7.69 14.40 -3.18
C VAL A 33 -9.04 14.16 -3.86
N GLU A 34 -10.13 14.56 -3.19
CA GLU A 34 -11.46 14.55 -3.78
C GLU A 34 -11.50 15.32 -5.11
N TRP A 35 -12.17 14.77 -6.12
CA TRP A 35 -12.21 15.33 -7.47
C TRP A 35 -12.62 16.82 -7.53
N PRO A 36 -13.62 17.31 -6.75
CA PRO A 36 -14.01 18.71 -6.76
C PRO A 36 -12.92 19.67 -6.28
N ARG A 37 -11.99 19.20 -5.43
CA ARG A 37 -10.91 20.02 -4.85
C ARG A 37 -9.63 20.03 -5.70
N LEU A 38 -9.55 19.21 -6.74
CA LEU A 38 -8.40 19.16 -7.62
C LEU A 38 -8.21 20.47 -8.41
N PRO A 39 -6.97 20.98 -8.55
CA PRO A 39 -6.68 22.08 -9.46
C PRO A 39 -6.99 21.72 -10.92
N ASN A 40 -7.38 22.71 -11.74
CA ASN A 40 -7.65 22.48 -13.16
C ASN A 40 -6.44 21.91 -13.91
N ALA A 41 -5.22 22.26 -13.49
CA ALA A 41 -3.98 21.73 -14.05
C ALA A 41 -3.85 20.21 -13.83
N THR A 42 -4.20 19.70 -12.63
CA THR A 42 -4.11 18.27 -12.34
C THR A 42 -5.21 17.48 -13.04
N ARG A 43 -6.42 18.05 -13.19
CA ARG A 43 -7.49 17.45 -14.00
C ARG A 43 -7.07 17.27 -15.46
N LEU A 44 -6.43 18.30 -16.04
CA LEU A 44 -5.89 18.21 -17.39
C LEU A 44 -4.79 17.16 -17.50
N ALA A 45 -3.92 17.06 -16.49
CA ALA A 45 -2.89 16.01 -16.45
C ALA A 45 -3.49 14.60 -16.39
N VAL A 46 -4.57 14.39 -15.62
CA VAL A 46 -5.28 13.10 -15.55
C VAL A 46 -5.88 12.74 -16.91
N VAL A 47 -6.54 13.69 -17.59
CA VAL A 47 -7.10 13.46 -18.92
C VAL A 47 -6.01 13.21 -19.96
N ALA A 48 -4.86 13.89 -19.84
CA ALA A 48 -3.73 13.68 -20.73
C ALA A 48 -3.06 12.31 -20.53
N GLN A 49 -2.98 11.83 -19.29
CA GLN A 49 -2.34 10.56 -18.95
C GLN A 49 -3.25 9.35 -19.25
N ALA A 50 -4.53 9.41 -18.86
CA ALA A 50 -5.43 8.26 -18.83
C ALA A 50 -6.72 8.45 -19.65
N GLY A 51 -6.86 9.60 -20.33
CA GLY A 51 -8.02 9.92 -21.16
C GLY A 51 -9.23 10.46 -20.39
N ALA A 52 -10.22 10.97 -21.13
CA ALA A 52 -11.44 11.55 -20.56
C ALA A 52 -12.29 10.52 -19.79
N ALA A 53 -12.24 9.25 -20.18
CA ALA A 53 -12.98 8.19 -19.49
C ALA A 53 -12.47 7.97 -18.05
N ALA A 54 -11.15 7.96 -17.86
CA ALA A 54 -10.53 7.85 -16.53
C ALA A 54 -10.88 9.02 -15.62
N ALA A 55 -10.90 10.25 -16.17
CA ALA A 55 -11.32 11.44 -15.43
C ALA A 55 -12.77 11.33 -14.93
N THR A 56 -13.70 10.92 -15.80
CA THR A 56 -15.10 10.69 -15.43
C THR A 56 -15.24 9.54 -14.40
N MET A 57 -14.42 8.50 -14.51
CA MET A 57 -14.39 7.40 -13.54
C MET A 57 -13.93 7.89 -12.16
N LEU A 58 -12.86 8.68 -12.08
CA LEU A 58 -12.39 9.28 -10.83
C LEU A 58 -13.42 10.23 -10.22
N GLU A 59 -14.08 11.03 -11.04
CA GLU A 59 -15.15 11.93 -10.61
C GLU A 59 -16.33 11.16 -10.00
N THR A 60 -16.84 10.15 -10.70
CA THR A 60 -17.95 9.32 -10.22
C THR A 60 -17.57 8.52 -8.97
N MET A 61 -16.35 7.98 -8.90
CA MET A 61 -15.88 7.28 -7.70
C MET A 61 -15.73 8.23 -6.51
N SER A 62 -15.21 9.44 -6.71
CA SER A 62 -15.06 10.44 -5.65
C SER A 62 -16.42 10.91 -5.15
N ALA A 63 -17.40 11.07 -6.04
CA ALA A 63 -18.78 11.40 -5.66
C ALA A 63 -19.46 10.28 -4.86
N ALA A 64 -19.19 9.01 -5.17
CA ALA A 64 -19.81 7.86 -4.51
C ALA A 64 -19.16 7.49 -3.16
N ARG A 65 -17.83 7.62 -3.05
CA ARG A 65 -17.04 7.13 -1.89
C ARG A 65 -16.40 8.24 -1.05
N GLY A 66 -16.38 9.49 -1.53
CA GLY A 66 -15.66 10.59 -0.89
C GLY A 66 -14.16 10.51 -1.18
N ALA A 67 -13.36 10.36 -0.12
CA ALA A 67 -11.91 10.21 -0.22
C ALA A 67 -11.56 8.88 -0.92
N LEU A 68 -10.83 8.98 -2.03
CA LEU A 68 -10.40 7.82 -2.81
C LEU A 68 -9.15 7.20 -2.17
N ALA A 69 -9.03 5.87 -2.29
CA ALA A 69 -7.79 5.17 -1.98
C ALA A 69 -6.80 5.31 -3.14
N SER A 70 -5.49 5.32 -2.86
CA SER A 70 -4.43 5.38 -3.88
C SER A 70 -4.56 4.26 -4.93
N GLU A 71 -4.98 3.07 -4.52
CA GLU A 71 -5.24 1.92 -5.39
C GLU A 71 -6.27 2.24 -6.47
N GLN A 72 -7.38 2.87 -6.09
CA GLN A 72 -8.43 3.23 -7.05
C GLN A 72 -7.93 4.28 -8.05
N VAL A 73 -7.09 5.20 -7.59
CA VAL A 73 -6.48 6.22 -8.44
C VAL A 73 -5.48 5.59 -9.41
N CYS A 74 -4.62 4.70 -8.92
CA CYS A 74 -3.66 3.95 -9.72
C CYS A 74 -4.33 3.16 -10.86
N VAL A 75 -5.36 2.37 -10.52
CA VAL A 75 -6.10 1.55 -11.48
C VAL A 75 -6.89 2.43 -12.47
N ALA A 76 -7.48 3.54 -12.01
CA ALA A 76 -8.18 4.47 -12.91
C ALA A 76 -7.22 5.13 -13.91
N MET A 77 -5.95 5.31 -13.55
CA MET A 77 -4.92 5.84 -14.44
C MET A 77 -4.35 4.79 -15.40
N GLY A 78 -4.74 3.52 -15.27
CA GLY A 78 -4.23 2.42 -16.07
C GLY A 78 -2.86 1.91 -15.64
N PHE A 79 -2.43 2.22 -14.41
CA PHE A 79 -1.21 1.66 -13.84
C PHE A 79 -1.48 0.33 -13.13
N ASP A 80 -0.42 -0.43 -12.90
CA ASP A 80 -0.49 -1.71 -12.19
C ASP A 80 -0.39 -1.50 -10.67
N TRP A 81 -1.25 -2.18 -9.94
CA TRP A 81 -1.23 -2.22 -8.49
C TRP A 81 -0.75 -3.60 -8.04
N SER A 82 0.49 -3.65 -7.59
CA SER A 82 1.17 -4.89 -7.21
C SER A 82 1.54 -4.86 -5.72
N LEU A 83 1.80 -6.04 -5.17
CA LEU A 83 2.24 -6.15 -3.79
C LEU A 83 3.71 -5.71 -3.67
N VAL A 84 4.05 -4.98 -2.62
CA VAL A 84 5.43 -4.57 -2.31
C VAL A 84 6.28 -5.80 -1.98
N VAL A 85 5.68 -6.80 -1.32
CA VAL A 85 6.29 -8.05 -0.90
C VAL A 85 5.29 -9.19 -1.14
N ASP A 86 5.78 -10.41 -1.38
CA ASP A 86 4.95 -11.60 -1.63
C ASP A 86 4.15 -12.10 -0.39
N SER A 87 4.19 -11.35 0.71
CA SER A 87 3.57 -11.65 1.99
C SER A 87 2.41 -10.69 2.28
N THR A 88 1.27 -11.16 2.80
CA THR A 88 0.11 -10.29 3.07
C THR A 88 -0.63 -10.66 4.37
N PHE A 89 -1.30 -9.66 4.94
CA PHE A 89 -2.10 -9.78 6.16
C PHE A 89 -3.61 -9.72 5.91
N ASP A 90 -4.07 -10.06 4.70
CA ASP A 90 -5.47 -9.89 4.30
C ASP A 90 -6.44 -10.89 4.95
N ASN A 91 -5.92 -12.07 5.29
CA ASN A 91 -6.64 -13.11 6.00
C ASN A 91 -5.73 -13.81 7.01
N ILE A 92 -6.35 -14.63 7.87
CA ILE A 92 -5.63 -15.29 8.97
C ILE A 92 -4.58 -16.27 8.43
N TRP A 93 -4.86 -16.96 7.33
CA TRP A 93 -3.95 -17.95 6.75
C TRP A 93 -2.73 -17.31 6.11
N SER A 94 -2.92 -16.25 5.32
CA SER A 94 -1.81 -15.50 4.72
C SER A 94 -0.94 -14.87 5.82
N ALA A 95 -1.57 -14.28 6.84
CA ALA A 95 -0.85 -13.70 7.98
C ALA A 95 -0.06 -14.75 8.77
N ALA A 96 -0.62 -15.94 9.00
CA ALA A 96 0.10 -17.02 9.66
C ALA A 96 1.31 -17.50 8.84
N GLY A 97 1.17 -17.59 7.51
CA GLY A 97 2.28 -17.90 6.60
C GLY A 97 3.39 -16.84 6.64
N THR A 98 3.03 -15.57 6.56
CA THR A 98 3.99 -14.45 6.69
C THR A 98 4.69 -14.47 8.04
N LEU A 99 3.95 -14.64 9.15
CA LEU A 99 4.55 -14.72 10.48
C LEU A 99 5.48 -15.94 10.63
N LEU A 100 5.13 -17.08 10.03
CA LEU A 100 6.01 -18.26 10.02
C LEU A 100 7.33 -17.97 9.28
N GLN A 101 7.25 -17.35 8.10
CA GLN A 101 8.42 -16.91 7.33
C GLN A 101 9.28 -15.91 8.13
N MET A 102 8.65 -14.99 8.87
CA MET A 102 9.38 -14.08 9.75
C MET A 102 10.05 -14.82 10.91
N ALA A 103 9.41 -15.85 11.48
CA ALA A 103 9.99 -16.67 12.54
C ALA A 103 11.19 -17.51 12.06
N THR A 104 11.27 -17.83 10.76
CA THR A 104 12.47 -18.44 10.17
C THR A 104 13.53 -17.40 9.78
N THR A 105 13.29 -16.12 10.05
CA THR A 105 14.17 -14.98 9.72
C THR A 105 14.50 -14.83 8.23
N GLU A 106 13.63 -15.34 7.36
CA GLU A 106 13.80 -15.25 5.90
C GLU A 106 12.98 -14.08 5.35
N GLY A 107 13.62 -13.11 4.68
CA GLY A 107 12.90 -11.96 4.10
C GLY A 107 12.14 -11.08 5.11
N TRP A 108 12.40 -11.24 6.41
CA TRP A 108 11.67 -10.55 7.47
C TRP A 108 11.85 -9.02 7.45
N MET A 109 12.99 -8.55 6.93
CA MET A 109 13.28 -7.12 6.78
C MET A 109 12.37 -6.46 5.73
N ASP A 110 12.03 -7.17 4.67
CA ASP A 110 11.15 -6.65 3.62
C ASP A 110 9.72 -6.52 4.14
N VAL A 111 9.24 -7.53 4.88
CA VAL A 111 7.95 -7.50 5.57
C VAL A 111 7.92 -6.41 6.65
N LEU A 112 9.02 -6.24 7.38
CA LEU A 112 9.19 -5.17 8.37
C LEU A 112 9.05 -3.78 7.72
N HIS A 113 9.78 -3.53 6.64
CA HIS A 113 9.73 -2.25 5.93
C HIS A 113 8.36 -2.00 5.30
N ALA A 114 7.75 -3.01 4.65
CA ALA A 114 6.40 -2.91 4.13
C ALA A 114 5.37 -2.59 5.23
N GLY A 115 5.55 -3.15 6.43
CA GLY A 115 4.73 -2.85 7.60
C GLY A 115 4.90 -1.41 8.11
N ILE A 116 6.14 -0.92 8.20
CA ILE A 116 6.44 0.46 8.65
C ILE A 116 5.87 1.49 7.67
N ASP A 117 5.99 1.21 6.37
CA ASP A 117 5.61 2.11 5.29
C ASP A 117 4.10 2.08 4.98
N SER A 118 3.36 1.14 5.60
CA SER A 118 1.92 0.96 5.41
C SER A 118 1.09 2.09 6.05
N ARG A 119 0.15 2.64 5.28
CA ARG A 119 -0.70 3.79 5.68
C ARG A 119 -2.17 3.43 5.89
N GLY A 120 -2.54 2.18 5.60
CA GLY A 120 -3.91 1.69 5.58
C GLY A 120 -4.27 1.02 4.26
N SER A 121 -5.49 0.50 4.19
CA SER A 121 -5.98 -0.28 3.04
C SER A 121 -5.99 0.54 1.76
N GLY A 122 -5.32 0.03 0.71
CA GLY A 122 -5.33 0.61 -0.63
C GLY A 122 -4.61 1.95 -0.75
N MET A 123 -3.77 2.31 0.22
CA MET A 123 -2.99 3.56 0.22
C MET A 123 -1.56 3.29 -0.19
N GLN A 124 -0.99 4.17 -1.02
CA GLN A 124 0.40 4.05 -1.46
C GLN A 124 1.33 4.11 -0.26
N PRO A 125 2.27 3.15 -0.10
CA PRO A 125 3.18 3.14 1.04
C PRO A 125 4.01 4.42 1.06
N GLN A 126 4.24 4.95 2.25
CA GLN A 126 5.08 6.12 2.46
C GLN A 126 6.17 5.76 3.45
N ARG A 127 7.41 6.10 3.07
CA ARG A 127 8.57 5.79 3.89
C ARG A 127 8.41 6.31 5.32
N ASP A 128 8.62 5.42 6.29
CA ASP A 128 8.61 5.72 7.72
C ASP A 128 7.30 6.34 8.23
N PHE A 129 6.15 5.96 7.66
CA PHE A 129 4.84 6.46 8.09
C PHE A 129 4.49 6.02 9.53
N SER A 130 4.78 4.77 9.87
CA SER A 130 4.39 4.19 11.17
C SER A 130 5.50 3.33 11.80
N PRO A 131 6.65 3.94 12.17
CA PRO A 131 7.83 3.20 12.65
C PRO A 131 7.61 2.42 13.94
N ALA A 132 6.59 2.78 14.74
CA ALA A 132 6.23 2.06 15.96
C ALA A 132 5.88 0.58 15.71
N TRP A 133 5.39 0.23 14.52
CA TRP A 133 5.10 -1.16 14.16
C TRP A 133 6.33 -2.04 14.02
N ALA A 134 7.53 -1.45 13.89
CA ALA A 134 8.76 -2.22 13.92
C ALA A 134 8.91 -3.06 15.20
N LEU A 135 8.47 -2.51 16.33
CA LEU A 135 8.49 -3.22 17.61
C LEU A 135 7.60 -4.46 17.62
N PHE A 136 6.47 -4.45 16.91
CA PHE A 136 5.58 -5.61 16.82
C PHE A 136 6.28 -6.79 16.12
N PHE A 137 6.92 -6.53 14.98
CA PHE A 137 7.62 -7.55 14.21
C PHE A 137 8.88 -8.06 14.92
N VAL A 138 9.69 -7.16 15.49
CA VAL A 138 10.89 -7.54 16.25
C VAL A 138 10.53 -8.34 17.49
N ALA A 139 9.50 -7.93 18.24
CA ALA A 139 9.05 -8.67 19.41
C ALA A 139 8.54 -10.07 19.05
N PHE A 140 7.85 -10.22 17.91
CA PHE A 140 7.39 -11.52 17.43
C PHE A 140 8.56 -12.46 17.13
N ILE A 141 9.60 -11.98 16.42
CA ILE A 141 10.79 -12.77 16.11
C ILE A 141 11.50 -13.19 17.40
N VAL A 142 11.76 -12.23 18.31
CA VAL A 142 12.47 -12.51 19.58
C VAL A 142 11.72 -13.54 20.42
N VAL A 143 10.40 -13.41 20.57
CA VAL A 143 9.59 -14.38 21.32
C VAL A 143 9.54 -15.73 20.63
N GLY A 144 9.42 -15.76 19.29
CA GLY A 144 9.45 -16.97 18.49
C GLY A 144 10.76 -17.74 18.62
N ASP A 145 11.89 -17.05 18.49
CA ASP A 145 13.22 -17.61 18.62
C ASP A 145 13.45 -18.18 20.02
N PHE A 146 13.09 -17.45 21.08
CA PHE A 146 13.20 -17.97 22.44
C PHE A 146 12.31 -19.20 22.66
N PHE A 147 11.09 -19.21 22.12
CA PHE A 147 10.21 -20.36 22.25
C PHE A 147 10.80 -21.61 21.57
N VAL A 148 11.31 -21.46 20.34
CA VAL A 148 11.94 -22.56 19.60
C VAL A 148 13.21 -23.04 20.30
N LEU A 149 14.10 -22.14 20.71
CA LEU A 149 15.35 -22.48 21.38
C LEU A 149 15.18 -23.17 22.74
N ASN A 150 14.08 -22.91 23.46
CA ASN A 150 13.81 -23.53 24.76
C ASN A 150 12.97 -24.83 24.67
N LEU A 151 12.41 -25.14 23.50
CA LEU A 151 11.55 -26.31 23.31
C LEU A 151 12.33 -27.56 22.81
N PHE A 152 13.56 -27.37 22.33
CA PHE A 152 14.50 -28.43 21.95
C PHE A 152 15.58 -28.61 23.02
#